data_AF-A0AAU5I297-F1
#
_entry.id   AF-A0AAU5I297-F1
#
_cell.length_a   1.000
_cell.length_b   1.000
_cell.length_c   1.000
_cell.angle_alpha   90.00
_cell.angle_beta   90.00
_cell.angle_gamma   90.00
#
_symmetry.space_group_name_H-M   'P 1'
#
loop_
_entity.id
_entity.type
_entity.pdbx_description
1 polymer ?
#
loop_
_entity_poly.entity_id
_entity_poly.type
_entity_poly.pdbx_seq_one_letter_code
_entity_poly.pdbx_strand_id
1 'polypeptide(L)'
;MRPYRVIDDGWTEGGGSAPGGPLDTGLPGVFEDMAEMSARVAEIGARPGLWFRPLLPRTETGAVRPGMLRDSGLPLDPSLGVALDAVAEDVTRFRDLGCELIKRDRSRTGAEILVRLYRTIVEAAGDDAVVIGCDTVGHLAAGLTTVRRCDDDTSGRSWERTRRTGVNTLAFRLAQHNRLFTVDAGYVPCTPRTDWNLNRQFPDLVARSGAALFVSVDPAARTDRTARVGRRAGKTGWKR
;
A
#
# COMPACT_ATOMS: atom_id res chain seq x y z
N MET A 1 23.38 -21.86 21.77
CA MET A 1 22.94 -20.64 21.07
C MET A 1 22.19 -19.78 22.09
N ARG A 2 22.55 -18.50 22.28
CA ARG A 2 21.83 -17.61 23.24
C ARG A 2 20.52 -17.11 22.62
N PRO A 3 19.36 -17.24 23.30
CA PRO A 3 18.08 -16.78 22.77
C PRO A 3 17.98 -15.26 22.79
N TYR A 4 17.14 -14.67 21.95
CA TYR A 4 16.79 -13.24 22.05
C TYR A 4 15.67 -13.03 23.07
N ARG A 5 15.75 -11.95 23.83
CA ARG A 5 14.64 -11.44 24.64
C ARG A 5 14.34 -10.02 24.19
N VAL A 6 13.13 -9.84 23.66
CA VAL A 6 12.76 -8.66 22.91
C VAL A 6 11.72 -7.87 23.68
N ILE A 7 12.02 -6.61 23.92
CA ILE A 7 11.06 -5.63 24.42
C ILE A 7 10.26 -5.17 23.20
N ASP A 8 8.99 -5.57 23.17
CA ASP A 8 8.04 -5.22 22.12
C ASP A 8 7.51 -3.79 22.32
N ASP A 9 6.49 -3.42 21.57
CA ASP A 9 5.72 -2.21 21.78
C ASP A 9 5.39 -1.90 23.26
N GLY A 10 5.38 -0.61 23.62
CA GLY A 10 5.02 -0.11 24.95
C GLY A 10 6.18 0.36 25.84
N TRP A 11 7.41 0.36 25.35
CA TRP A 11 8.58 0.79 26.12
C TRP A 11 8.88 2.29 26.05
N THR A 12 8.30 3.02 25.10
CA THR A 12 8.45 4.48 24.93
C THR A 12 7.24 5.22 25.50
N GLU A 13 7.43 6.49 25.87
CA GLU A 13 6.33 7.37 26.24
C GLU A 13 5.33 7.61 25.09
N GLY A 14 4.11 8.07 25.41
CA GLY A 14 3.10 8.49 24.43
C GLY A 14 1.88 7.60 24.29
N GLY A 15 1.87 6.38 24.86
CA GLY A 15 0.72 5.48 24.90
C GLY A 15 0.15 5.05 23.54
N GLY A 16 -0.87 4.19 23.56
CA GLY A 16 -1.54 3.65 22.36
C GLY A 16 -0.83 2.46 21.73
N SER A 17 -1.34 1.98 20.59
CA SER A 17 -0.71 0.88 19.83
C SER A 17 0.43 1.44 18.97
N ALA A 18 1.66 1.04 19.31
CA ALA A 18 2.88 1.27 18.58
C ALA A 18 3.32 2.74 18.49
N PRO A 19 3.66 3.40 19.63
CA PRO A 19 4.18 4.75 19.62
C PRO A 19 5.53 4.83 18.89
N GLY A 20 5.76 5.94 18.19
CA GLY A 20 6.99 6.21 17.44
C GLY A 20 8.06 6.94 18.25
N GLY A 21 8.15 6.69 19.56
CA GLY A 21 9.05 7.41 20.47
C GLY A 21 8.38 8.46 21.35
N PRO A 22 9.17 9.24 22.13
CA PRO A 22 10.63 9.42 22.07
C PRO A 22 11.44 8.12 22.20
N LEU A 23 12.55 8.02 21.45
CA LEU A 23 13.38 6.79 21.31
C LEU A 23 14.68 6.84 22.13
N ASP A 24 14.89 7.92 22.85
CA ASP A 24 16.02 8.22 23.73
C ASP A 24 15.68 8.07 25.21
N THR A 25 14.40 7.95 25.56
CA THR A 25 13.93 7.68 26.91
C THR A 25 12.93 6.51 26.92
N GLY A 26 13.03 5.66 27.94
CA GLY A 26 12.03 4.63 28.18
C GLY A 26 10.91 5.12 29.11
N LEU A 27 9.84 4.33 29.20
CA LEU A 27 8.67 4.64 30.03
C LEU A 27 9.07 4.71 31.52
N PRO A 28 8.85 5.85 32.21
CA PRO A 28 9.26 6.01 33.60
C PRO A 28 8.68 4.94 34.53
N GLY A 29 9.51 4.41 35.43
CA GLY A 29 9.12 3.37 36.40
C GLY A 29 8.89 1.97 35.81
N VAL A 30 9.02 1.78 34.49
CA VAL A 30 8.87 0.46 33.83
C VAL A 30 10.09 0.12 32.98
N PHE A 31 10.52 1.06 32.12
CA PHE A 31 11.61 0.93 31.15
C PHE A 31 12.62 2.08 31.29
N GLU A 32 12.71 2.67 32.47
CA GLU A 32 13.43 3.94 32.73
C GLU A 32 14.88 3.96 32.25
N ASP A 33 15.63 2.87 32.48
CA ASP A 33 16.98 2.69 31.97
C ASP A 33 17.06 1.48 31.02
N MET A 34 17.03 1.78 29.72
CA MET A 34 17.10 0.76 28.66
C MET A 34 18.49 0.10 28.53
N ALA A 35 19.55 0.79 28.96
CA ALA A 35 20.91 0.23 28.96
C ALA A 35 21.07 -0.77 30.10
N GLU A 36 20.64 -0.41 31.32
CA GLU A 36 20.59 -1.33 32.47
C GLU A 36 19.71 -2.54 32.13
N MET A 37 18.54 -2.31 31.53
CA MET A 37 17.65 -3.40 31.14
C MET A 37 18.30 -4.36 30.13
N SER A 38 19.01 -3.83 29.13
CA SER A 38 19.76 -4.64 28.18
C SER A 38 20.90 -5.42 28.87
N ALA A 39 21.62 -4.81 29.81
CA ALA A 39 22.63 -5.48 30.60
C ALA A 39 22.04 -6.65 31.41
N ARG A 40 20.91 -6.44 32.10
CA ARG A 40 20.21 -7.50 32.85
C ARG A 40 19.71 -8.64 31.97
N VAL A 41 19.29 -8.35 30.73
CA VAL A 41 18.93 -9.39 29.75
C VAL A 41 20.16 -10.19 29.30
N ALA A 42 21.32 -9.54 29.16
CA ALA A 42 22.57 -10.22 28.85
C ALA A 42 23.07 -11.09 30.01
N GLU A 43 22.95 -10.63 31.27
CA GLU A 43 23.34 -11.36 32.48
C GLU A 43 22.63 -12.70 32.65
N ILE A 44 21.34 -12.77 32.28
CA ILE A 44 20.57 -14.02 32.31
C ILE A 44 20.83 -14.93 31.10
N GLY A 45 21.84 -14.63 30.29
CA GLY A 45 22.27 -15.43 29.14
C GLY A 45 21.46 -15.21 27.85
N ALA A 46 20.60 -14.20 27.80
CA ALA A 46 19.84 -13.85 26.59
C ALA A 46 20.54 -12.73 25.79
N ARG A 47 20.01 -12.42 24.61
CA ARG A 47 20.48 -11.34 23.72
C ARG A 47 19.41 -10.24 23.71
N PRO A 48 19.71 -9.03 24.16
CA PRO A 48 18.71 -7.96 24.26
C PRO A 48 18.20 -7.54 22.88
N GLY A 49 16.91 -7.23 22.80
CA GLY A 49 16.35 -6.67 21.58
C GLY A 49 15.17 -5.74 21.82
N LEU A 50 14.90 -4.90 20.83
CA LEU A 50 13.97 -3.78 20.94
C LEU A 50 13.16 -3.60 19.66
N TRP A 51 11.86 -3.33 19.81
CA TRP A 51 10.97 -2.93 18.72
C TRP A 51 10.94 -1.40 18.59
N PHE A 52 10.89 -0.86 17.37
CA PHE A 52 10.60 0.55 17.13
C PHE A 52 9.98 0.79 15.75
N ARG A 53 9.45 2.00 15.52
CA ARG A 53 8.83 2.41 14.25
C ARG A 53 9.66 3.51 13.55
N PRO A 54 10.50 3.16 12.56
CA PRO A 54 11.51 4.08 12.02
C PRO A 54 10.97 5.25 11.19
N LEU A 55 9.76 5.16 10.63
CA LEU A 55 9.27 6.16 9.66
C LEU A 55 8.04 6.94 10.14
N LEU A 56 7.66 6.79 11.41
CA LEU A 56 6.54 7.51 12.00
C LEU A 56 6.89 7.95 13.43
N PRO A 57 7.92 8.80 13.60
CA PRO A 57 8.26 9.33 14.91
C PRO A 57 7.13 10.19 15.50
N ARG A 58 7.14 10.36 16.81
CA ARG A 58 6.30 11.36 17.51
C ARG A 58 7.05 12.64 17.83
N THR A 59 8.38 12.62 17.74
CA THR A 59 9.26 13.77 17.87
C THR A 59 9.56 14.38 16.51
N GLU A 60 9.65 15.71 16.47
CA GLU A 60 9.90 16.43 15.22
C GLU A 60 11.35 16.21 14.76
N THR A 61 11.52 16.00 13.45
CA THR A 61 12.82 15.84 12.81
C THR A 61 12.89 16.74 11.58
N GLY A 62 14.08 17.03 11.07
CA GLY A 62 14.26 17.76 9.80
C GLY A 62 13.70 17.03 8.56
N ALA A 63 13.15 15.82 8.72
CA ALA A 63 12.71 14.92 7.67
C ALA A 63 11.19 14.74 7.58
N VAL A 64 10.42 15.46 8.40
CA VAL A 64 8.94 15.37 8.42
C VAL A 64 8.38 15.89 7.11
N ARG A 65 7.47 15.13 6.49
CA ARG A 65 6.76 15.58 5.28
C ARG A 65 5.84 16.76 5.61
N PRO A 66 6.02 17.95 4.99
CA PRO A 66 5.13 19.08 5.19
C PRO A 66 3.68 18.73 4.81
N GLY A 67 2.71 19.13 5.64
CA GLY A 67 1.28 18.95 5.35
C GLY A 67 0.72 17.54 5.56
N MET A 68 1.50 16.61 6.13
CA MET A 68 1.10 15.22 6.42
C MET A 68 1.07 14.91 7.92
N LEU A 69 0.61 15.85 8.75
CA LEU A 69 0.32 15.59 10.16
C LEU A 69 -0.80 14.54 10.25
N ARG A 70 -0.53 13.43 10.94
CA ARG A 70 -1.56 12.45 11.32
C ARG A 70 -1.74 12.50 12.82
N ASP A 71 -2.94 12.17 13.30
CA ASP A 71 -3.28 12.06 14.74
C ASP A 71 -2.35 11.08 15.52
N SER A 72 -1.55 10.28 14.81
CA SER A 72 -0.69 9.22 15.36
C SER A 72 0.83 9.44 15.20
N GLY A 73 1.30 10.54 14.57
CA GLY A 73 2.73 10.83 14.44
C GLY A 73 3.12 11.69 13.23
N LEU A 74 4.43 11.86 13.05
CA LEU A 74 5.10 12.73 12.07
C LEU A 74 5.80 11.87 11.00
N PRO A 75 5.14 11.52 9.88
CA PRO A 75 5.71 10.61 8.90
C PRO A 75 6.96 11.20 8.23
N LEU A 76 8.03 10.40 8.19
CA LEU A 76 9.28 10.76 7.51
C LEU A 76 9.19 10.46 6.01
N ASP A 77 9.91 11.24 5.20
CA ASP A 77 10.15 10.94 3.80
C ASP A 77 11.44 10.12 3.62
N PRO A 78 11.38 8.78 3.43
CA PRO A 78 12.59 7.98 3.28
C PRO A 78 13.38 8.26 1.99
N SER A 79 12.88 9.13 1.10
CA SER A 79 13.66 9.61 -0.06
C SER A 79 14.63 10.74 0.27
N LEU A 80 14.53 11.35 1.46
CA LEU A 80 15.43 12.41 1.92
C LEU A 80 16.59 11.81 2.72
N GLY A 81 17.82 12.28 2.45
CA GLY A 81 19.01 11.85 3.21
C GLY A 81 18.85 12.05 4.71
N VAL A 82 18.32 13.21 5.13
CA VAL A 82 18.03 13.54 6.54
C VAL A 82 17.07 12.55 7.22
N ALA A 83 16.19 11.88 6.48
CA ALA A 83 15.31 10.85 7.05
C ALA A 83 16.07 9.55 7.30
N LEU A 84 16.99 9.20 6.39
CA LEU A 84 17.85 8.03 6.52
C LEU A 84 18.87 8.22 7.65
N ASP A 85 19.41 9.44 7.79
CA ASP A 85 20.32 9.81 8.86
C ASP A 85 19.63 9.69 10.23
N ALA A 86 18.42 10.22 10.39
CA ALA A 86 17.64 10.10 11.63
C ALA A 86 17.39 8.63 12.02
N VAL A 87 17.01 7.78 11.05
CA VAL A 87 16.82 6.34 11.29
C VAL A 87 18.15 5.65 11.66
N ALA A 88 19.26 6.06 11.05
CA ALA A 88 20.58 5.52 11.35
C ALA A 88 21.07 5.92 12.75
N GLU A 89 20.78 7.15 13.18
CA GLU A 89 21.03 7.63 14.54
C GLU A 89 20.24 6.83 15.58
N ASP A 90 18.94 6.57 15.33
CA ASP A 90 18.12 5.73 16.21
C ASP A 90 18.66 4.31 16.35
N VAL A 91 19.04 3.69 15.23
CA VAL A 91 19.66 2.35 15.22
C VAL A 91 20.98 2.33 15.97
N THR A 92 21.79 3.38 15.81
CA THR A 92 23.05 3.56 16.53
C THR A 92 22.82 3.67 18.04
N ARG A 93 21.83 4.46 18.45
CA ARG A 93 21.41 4.60 19.84
C ARG A 93 21.03 3.26 20.46
N PHE A 94 20.23 2.43 19.78
CA PHE A 94 19.85 1.12 20.31
C PHE A 94 21.03 0.17 20.46
N ARG A 95 22.00 0.21 19.53
CA ARG A 95 23.24 -0.55 19.66
C ARG A 95 24.04 -0.10 20.89
N ASP A 96 24.12 1.22 21.11
CA ASP A 96 24.85 1.79 22.23
C ASP A 96 24.15 1.51 23.58
N LEU A 97 22.83 1.33 23.57
CA LEU A 97 22.04 0.79 24.69
C LEU A 97 22.23 -0.72 24.92
N GLY A 98 23.04 -1.41 24.11
CA GLY A 98 23.31 -2.84 24.26
C GLY A 98 22.32 -3.77 23.56
N CYS A 99 21.43 -3.25 22.71
CA CYS A 99 20.53 -4.08 21.92
C CYS A 99 21.28 -4.82 20.81
N GLU A 100 21.16 -6.14 20.77
CA GLU A 100 21.73 -7.01 19.74
C GLU A 100 20.70 -7.36 18.65
N LEU A 101 19.42 -7.11 18.89
CA LEU A 101 18.33 -7.29 17.93
C LEU A 101 17.43 -6.05 17.90
N ILE A 102 17.25 -5.49 16.72
CA ILE A 102 16.13 -4.61 16.47
C ILE A 102 15.03 -5.48 15.86
N LYS A 103 13.85 -5.58 16.49
CA LYS A 103 12.71 -6.40 16.04
C LYS A 103 12.17 -5.84 14.71
N ARG A 104 12.82 -6.29 13.65
CA ARG A 104 12.43 -6.22 12.25
C ARG A 104 12.58 -7.64 11.73
N ASP A 105 11.49 -8.25 11.24
CA ASP A 105 11.61 -9.55 10.57
C ASP A 105 12.64 -9.42 9.44
N ARG A 106 13.73 -10.19 9.54
CA ARG A 106 14.84 -10.22 8.58
C ARG A 106 14.75 -11.41 7.64
N SER A 107 13.81 -12.33 7.85
CA SER A 107 13.67 -13.49 6.98
C SER A 107 13.10 -13.12 5.61
N ARG A 108 12.23 -12.10 5.58
CA ARG A 108 11.64 -11.49 4.38
C ARG A 108 11.27 -10.03 4.61
N THR A 109 11.49 -9.21 3.60
CA THR A 109 10.98 -7.85 3.46
C THR A 109 9.46 -7.84 3.21
N GLY A 110 8.81 -6.70 3.46
CA GLY A 110 7.39 -6.54 3.11
C GLY A 110 7.11 -6.73 1.62
N ALA A 111 8.05 -6.37 0.75
CA ALA A 111 7.95 -6.62 -0.68
C ALA A 111 7.93 -8.13 -0.99
N GLU A 112 8.82 -8.91 -0.37
CA GLU A 112 8.85 -10.38 -0.54
C GLU A 112 7.58 -11.04 -0.02
N ILE A 113 7.01 -10.54 1.08
CA ILE A 113 5.73 -11.05 1.62
C ILE A 113 4.58 -10.77 0.65
N LEU A 114 4.48 -9.54 0.14
CA LEU A 114 3.42 -9.14 -0.80
C LEU A 114 3.53 -9.89 -2.13
N VAL A 115 4.74 -10.00 -2.69
CA VAL A 115 4.99 -10.77 -3.92
C VAL A 115 4.61 -12.24 -3.73
N ARG A 116 4.98 -12.84 -2.59
CA ARG A 116 4.61 -14.22 -2.27
C ARG A 116 3.10 -14.39 -2.17
N LEU A 117 2.40 -13.48 -1.50
CA LEU A 117 0.94 -13.49 -1.39
C LEU A 117 0.27 -13.42 -2.78
N TYR A 118 0.67 -12.46 -3.61
CA TYR A 118 0.11 -12.29 -4.95
C TYR A 118 0.34 -13.53 -5.81
N ARG A 119 1.55 -14.09 -5.76
CA ARG A 119 1.90 -15.32 -6.47
C ARG A 119 1.03 -16.50 -6.01
N THR A 120 0.90 -16.72 -4.70
CA THR A 120 0.06 -17.79 -4.16
C THR A 120 -1.38 -17.68 -4.67
N ILE A 121 -1.95 -16.47 -4.70
CA ILE A 121 -3.32 -16.25 -5.21
C ILE A 121 -3.42 -16.61 -6.69
N VAL A 122 -2.47 -16.15 -7.51
CA VAL A 122 -2.46 -16.39 -8.96
C VAL A 122 -2.26 -17.87 -9.28
N GLU A 123 -1.34 -18.54 -8.59
CA GLU A 123 -1.10 -19.98 -8.75
C GLU A 123 -2.33 -20.80 -8.34
N ALA A 124 -3.02 -20.40 -7.26
CA ALA A 124 -4.24 -21.06 -6.82
C ALA A 124 -5.43 -20.82 -7.78
N ALA A 125 -5.47 -19.66 -8.44
CA ALA A 125 -6.48 -19.35 -9.45
C ALA A 125 -6.31 -20.19 -10.74
N GLY A 126 -5.06 -20.56 -11.07
CA GLY A 126 -4.73 -21.32 -12.28
C GLY A 126 -5.18 -20.61 -13.56
N ASP A 127 -5.37 -21.38 -14.63
CA ASP A 127 -5.79 -20.86 -15.93
C ASP A 127 -7.31 -20.63 -16.04
N ASP A 128 -8.07 -21.07 -15.04
CA ASP A 128 -9.55 -21.05 -15.04
C ASP A 128 -10.13 -19.68 -14.59
N ALA A 129 -9.31 -18.82 -13.99
CA ALA A 129 -9.75 -17.54 -13.44
C ALA A 129 -8.79 -16.39 -13.76
N VAL A 130 -9.38 -15.23 -14.12
CA VAL A 130 -8.65 -13.97 -14.26
C VAL A 130 -8.52 -13.32 -12.89
N VAL A 131 -7.28 -13.09 -12.43
CA VAL A 131 -7.01 -12.37 -11.18
C VAL A 131 -6.86 -10.88 -11.43
N ILE A 132 -7.70 -10.09 -10.76
CA ILE A 132 -7.67 -8.63 -10.79
C ILE A 132 -7.05 -8.09 -9.50
N GLY A 133 -5.90 -7.42 -9.61
CA GLY A 133 -5.27 -6.74 -8.49
C GLY A 133 -5.90 -5.37 -8.24
N CYS A 134 -6.78 -5.26 -7.24
CA CYS A 134 -7.28 -3.99 -6.70
C CYS A 134 -6.49 -3.64 -5.42
N ASP A 135 -6.10 -2.38 -5.26
CA ASP A 135 -5.32 -1.89 -4.11
C ASP A 135 -3.98 -2.62 -3.85
N THR A 136 -3.46 -3.29 -4.88
CA THR A 136 -2.15 -3.94 -4.83
C THR A 136 -1.04 -2.92 -5.03
N VAL A 137 0.20 -3.25 -4.68
CA VAL A 137 1.36 -2.40 -5.01
C VAL A 137 1.79 -2.65 -6.47
N GLY A 138 1.71 -1.61 -7.31
CA GLY A 138 1.87 -1.68 -8.78
C GLY A 138 3.05 -2.49 -9.29
N HIS A 139 4.24 -2.08 -8.90
CA HIS A 139 5.48 -2.69 -9.34
C HIS A 139 5.71 -4.08 -8.73
N LEU A 140 5.07 -4.41 -7.60
CA LEU A 140 5.16 -5.74 -7.00
C LEU A 140 4.15 -6.74 -7.59
N ALA A 141 3.04 -6.25 -8.16
CA ALA A 141 2.04 -7.08 -8.84
C ALA A 141 2.37 -7.34 -10.32
N ALA A 142 3.34 -6.63 -10.89
CA ALA A 142 3.73 -6.75 -12.29
C ALA A 142 4.18 -8.18 -12.64
N GLY A 143 3.59 -8.74 -13.69
CA GLY A 143 3.83 -10.13 -14.09
C GLY A 143 3.15 -11.20 -13.23
N LEU A 144 2.37 -10.82 -12.22
CA LEU A 144 1.58 -11.75 -11.41
C LEU A 144 0.09 -11.62 -11.72
N THR A 145 -0.48 -10.41 -11.58
CA THR A 145 -1.91 -10.21 -11.85
C THR A 145 -2.17 -9.95 -13.32
N THR A 146 -3.17 -10.59 -13.90
CA THR A 146 -3.58 -10.39 -15.31
C THR A 146 -4.09 -8.97 -15.55
N VAL A 147 -4.89 -8.45 -14.61
CA VAL A 147 -5.50 -7.11 -14.68
C VAL A 147 -5.24 -6.37 -13.37
N ARG A 148 -5.10 -5.05 -13.41
CA ARG A 148 -4.89 -4.22 -12.22
C ARG A 148 -5.70 -2.94 -12.24
N ARG A 149 -6.45 -2.68 -11.16
CA ARG A 149 -7.06 -1.36 -10.92
C ARG A 149 -5.96 -0.35 -10.59
N CYS A 150 -5.90 0.73 -11.37
CA CYS A 150 -4.77 1.65 -11.34
C CYS A 150 -5.06 3.00 -10.66
N ASP A 151 -6.28 3.20 -10.14
CA ASP A 151 -6.71 4.41 -9.43
C ASP A 151 -7.96 4.11 -8.57
N ASP A 152 -8.46 5.14 -7.87
CA ASP A 152 -9.64 5.11 -7.00
C ASP A 152 -10.96 4.86 -7.80
N ASP A 153 -12.01 4.45 -7.09
CA ASP A 153 -13.26 4.01 -7.70
C ASP A 153 -13.94 5.09 -8.54
N THR A 154 -14.41 4.70 -9.72
CA THR A 154 -15.34 5.49 -10.54
C THR A 154 -16.71 5.61 -9.84
N SER A 155 -17.61 6.46 -10.34
CA SER A 155 -18.90 6.69 -9.69
C SER A 155 -20.07 6.70 -10.65
N GLY A 156 -21.08 5.88 -10.34
CA GLY A 156 -22.40 5.97 -10.96
C GLY A 156 -23.32 7.04 -10.38
N ARG A 157 -22.81 7.94 -9.54
CA ARG A 157 -23.55 9.07 -8.95
C ARG A 157 -22.95 10.42 -9.31
N SER A 158 -21.65 10.47 -9.59
CA SER A 158 -20.92 11.69 -9.92
C SER A 158 -20.02 11.47 -11.13
N TRP A 159 -20.39 12.07 -12.27
CA TRP A 159 -19.56 12.04 -13.48
C TRP A 159 -18.17 12.60 -13.23
N GLU A 160 -18.08 13.68 -12.43
CA GLU A 160 -16.80 14.34 -12.15
C GLU A 160 -15.83 13.41 -11.44
N ARG A 161 -16.31 12.51 -10.56
CA ARG A 161 -15.45 11.48 -9.96
C ARG A 161 -14.93 10.50 -11.02
N THR A 162 -15.79 10.01 -11.91
CA THR A 162 -15.39 9.14 -13.03
C THR A 162 -14.40 9.81 -13.98
N ARG A 163 -14.55 11.12 -14.23
CA ARG A 163 -13.58 11.92 -14.99
C ARG A 163 -12.24 12.01 -14.25
N ARG A 164 -12.26 12.31 -12.95
CA ARG A 164 -11.05 12.49 -12.13
C ARG A 164 -10.27 11.21 -11.85
N THR A 165 -10.93 10.06 -11.79
CA THR A 165 -10.27 8.77 -11.52
C THR A 165 -10.11 7.98 -12.81
N GLY A 166 -11.21 7.53 -13.42
CA GLY A 166 -11.18 6.64 -14.58
C GLY A 166 -10.51 7.24 -15.82
N VAL A 167 -10.91 8.46 -16.23
CA VAL A 167 -10.29 9.10 -17.41
C VAL A 167 -8.81 9.43 -17.14
N ASN A 168 -8.48 9.93 -15.95
CA ASN A 168 -7.10 10.20 -15.56
C ASN A 168 -6.26 8.91 -15.48
N THR A 169 -6.84 7.78 -15.06
CA THR A 169 -6.16 6.49 -15.08
C THR A 169 -5.66 6.18 -16.49
N LEU A 170 -6.52 6.33 -17.49
CA LEU A 170 -6.13 6.12 -18.88
C LEU A 170 -5.09 7.15 -19.35
N ALA A 171 -5.21 8.42 -18.93
CA ALA A 171 -4.25 9.44 -19.33
C ALA A 171 -2.82 9.17 -18.79
N PHE A 172 -2.70 8.72 -17.53
CA PHE A 172 -1.41 8.66 -16.84
C PHE A 172 -0.85 7.24 -16.63
N ARG A 173 -1.70 6.20 -16.70
CA ARG A 173 -1.31 4.82 -16.41
C ARG A 173 -1.36 3.91 -17.63
N LEU A 174 -1.89 4.36 -18.77
CA LEU A 174 -2.01 3.51 -19.97
C LEU A 174 -0.64 3.05 -20.52
N ALA A 175 0.45 3.78 -20.27
CA ALA A 175 1.80 3.32 -20.59
C ALA A 175 2.21 2.02 -19.87
N GLN A 176 1.50 1.61 -18.82
CA GLN A 176 1.71 0.36 -18.09
C GLN A 176 0.95 -0.82 -18.73
N HIS A 177 -0.06 -0.53 -19.57
CA HIS A 177 -0.91 -1.52 -20.22
C HIS A 177 -0.10 -2.43 -21.15
N ASN A 178 -0.27 -3.74 -21.01
CA ASN A 178 0.49 -4.80 -21.70
C ASN A 178 2.02 -4.75 -21.48
N ARG A 179 2.49 -3.89 -20.57
CA ARG A 179 3.91 -3.84 -20.18
C ARG A 179 4.15 -4.38 -18.79
N LEU A 180 3.24 -4.10 -17.86
CA LEU A 180 3.24 -4.62 -16.49
C LEU A 180 2.05 -5.55 -16.21
N PHE A 181 0.87 -5.18 -16.74
CA PHE A 181 -0.42 -5.86 -16.58
C PHE A 181 -1.43 -5.24 -17.56
N THR A 182 -2.63 -5.80 -17.66
CA THR A 182 -3.75 -5.11 -18.28
C THR A 182 -4.27 -4.02 -17.33
N VAL A 183 -4.19 -2.76 -17.73
CA VAL A 183 -4.78 -1.64 -16.97
C VAL A 183 -6.31 -1.78 -16.88
N ASP A 184 -6.85 -1.62 -15.66
CA ASP A 184 -8.26 -1.41 -15.36
C ASP A 184 -8.45 0.03 -14.85
N ALA A 185 -9.28 0.80 -15.56
CA ALA A 185 -9.64 2.19 -15.25
C ALA A 185 -10.88 2.33 -14.35
N GLY A 186 -11.34 1.22 -13.78
CA GLY A 186 -12.55 1.15 -12.98
C GLY A 186 -13.79 0.85 -13.82
N TYR A 187 -14.87 0.52 -13.13
CA TYR A 187 -16.13 0.17 -13.79
C TYR A 187 -16.70 1.35 -14.56
N VAL A 188 -17.20 1.11 -15.76
CA VAL A 188 -18.05 2.07 -16.45
C VAL A 188 -19.43 2.05 -15.82
N PRO A 189 -19.89 3.14 -15.17
CA PRO A 189 -21.21 3.18 -14.60
C PRO A 189 -22.27 3.46 -15.68
N CYS A 190 -23.30 2.63 -15.73
CA CYS A 190 -24.52 2.89 -16.49
C CYS A 190 -25.68 3.01 -15.50
N THR A 191 -25.99 4.24 -15.08
CA THR A 191 -27.03 4.52 -14.08
C THR A 191 -27.92 5.69 -14.54
N PRO A 192 -29.15 5.83 -14.01
CA PRO A 192 -30.01 6.98 -14.30
C PRO A 192 -29.55 8.29 -13.64
N ARG A 193 -28.59 8.21 -12.69
CA ARG A 193 -28.20 9.34 -11.82
C ARG A 193 -27.13 10.25 -12.43
N THR A 194 -26.62 9.89 -13.60
CA THR A 194 -25.53 10.59 -14.28
C THR A 194 -25.93 10.77 -15.74
N ASP A 195 -25.67 11.97 -16.30
CA ASP A 195 -26.09 12.30 -17.66
C ASP A 195 -25.50 11.30 -18.66
N TRP A 196 -26.37 10.66 -19.42
CA TRP A 196 -26.01 9.66 -20.41
C TRP A 196 -25.07 10.20 -21.50
N ASN A 197 -25.19 11.48 -21.89
CA ASN A 197 -24.31 12.09 -22.88
C ASN A 197 -22.86 12.18 -22.42
N LEU A 198 -22.65 12.27 -21.09
CA LEU A 198 -21.34 12.21 -20.46
C LEU A 198 -20.90 10.75 -20.26
N ASN A 199 -21.76 9.95 -19.63
CA ASN A 199 -21.45 8.55 -19.32
C ASN A 199 -21.08 7.72 -20.54
N ARG A 200 -21.70 7.94 -21.70
CA ARG A 200 -21.38 7.18 -22.92
C ARG A 200 -19.95 7.39 -23.43
N GLN A 201 -19.28 8.47 -23.02
CA GLN A 201 -17.94 8.81 -23.48
C GLN A 201 -16.89 7.90 -22.84
N PHE A 202 -17.03 7.60 -21.55
CA PHE A 202 -16.07 6.78 -20.81
C PHE A 202 -15.92 5.34 -21.35
N PRO A 203 -16.99 4.56 -21.60
CA PRO A 203 -16.82 3.23 -22.19
C PRO A 203 -16.26 3.26 -23.61
N ASP A 204 -16.61 4.27 -24.42
CA ASP A 204 -16.04 4.41 -25.76
C ASP A 204 -14.52 4.66 -25.68
N LEU A 205 -14.10 5.50 -24.72
CA LEU A 205 -12.69 5.76 -24.44
C LEU A 205 -11.96 4.49 -23.95
N VAL A 206 -12.50 3.79 -22.94
CA VAL A 206 -11.91 2.54 -22.42
C VAL A 206 -11.78 1.51 -23.53
N ALA A 207 -12.84 1.29 -24.32
CA ALA A 207 -12.81 0.33 -25.43
C ALA A 207 -11.77 0.68 -26.50
N ARG A 208 -11.60 1.96 -26.84
CA ARG A 208 -10.58 2.41 -27.81
C ARG A 208 -9.16 2.35 -27.25
N SER A 209 -8.98 2.45 -25.94
CA SER A 209 -7.67 2.39 -25.29
C SER A 209 -7.05 1.00 -25.26
N GLY A 210 -7.87 -0.05 -25.44
CA GLY A 210 -7.45 -1.45 -25.26
C GLY A 210 -7.38 -1.91 -23.80
N ALA A 211 -7.57 -1.00 -22.83
CA ALA A 211 -7.67 -1.33 -21.41
C ALA A 211 -8.84 -2.27 -21.09
N ALA A 212 -8.81 -2.92 -19.92
CA ALA A 212 -9.89 -3.78 -19.48
C ALA A 212 -11.19 -2.97 -19.35
N LEU A 213 -12.24 -3.46 -20.01
CA LEU A 213 -13.57 -2.86 -19.94
C LEU A 213 -14.47 -3.70 -19.03
N PHE A 214 -14.79 -3.15 -17.86
CA PHE A 214 -15.85 -3.66 -17.00
C PHE A 214 -17.02 -2.67 -16.98
N VAL A 215 -18.24 -3.18 -17.07
CA VAL A 215 -19.46 -2.37 -17.04
C VAL A 215 -20.25 -2.69 -15.78
N SER A 216 -20.71 -1.66 -15.08
CA SER A 216 -21.65 -1.78 -13.96
C SER A 216 -22.96 -1.14 -14.39
N VAL A 217 -23.96 -1.97 -14.67
CA VAL A 217 -25.24 -1.54 -15.25
C VAL A 217 -26.35 -1.67 -14.22
N ASP A 218 -26.89 -0.52 -13.81
CA ASP A 218 -28.12 -0.44 -13.02
C ASP A 218 -29.27 -1.06 -13.84
N PRO A 219 -30.01 -2.05 -13.32
CA PRO A 219 -31.18 -2.62 -13.99
C PRO A 219 -32.18 -1.55 -14.48
N ALA A 220 -32.37 -0.46 -13.73
CA ALA A 220 -33.28 0.62 -14.10
C ALA A 220 -32.77 1.48 -15.27
N ALA A 221 -31.47 1.42 -15.57
CA ALA A 221 -30.86 2.12 -16.71
C ALA A 221 -30.78 1.24 -17.97
N ARG A 222 -31.29 0.00 -17.94
CA ARG A 222 -31.23 -0.91 -19.08
C ARG A 222 -32.15 -0.44 -20.20
N THR A 223 -31.53 -0.13 -21.33
CA THR A 223 -32.17 0.23 -22.61
C THR A 223 -31.34 -0.39 -23.73
N ASP A 224 -31.85 -0.40 -24.96
CA ASP A 224 -31.06 -0.82 -26.13
C ASP A 224 -29.76 -0.02 -26.29
N ARG A 225 -29.75 1.24 -25.84
CA ARG A 225 -28.60 2.13 -25.91
C ARG A 225 -27.53 1.75 -24.87
N THR A 226 -27.92 1.42 -23.65
CA THR A 226 -26.98 0.99 -22.59
C THR A 226 -26.51 -0.46 -22.81
N ALA A 227 -27.35 -1.33 -23.39
CA ALA A 227 -26.99 -2.69 -23.74
C ALA A 227 -25.96 -2.81 -24.87
N ARG A 228 -25.72 -1.74 -25.64
CA ARG A 228 -24.68 -1.70 -26.69
C ARG A 228 -23.28 -1.40 -26.16
N VAL A 229 -23.16 -0.89 -24.93
CA VAL A 229 -21.88 -0.53 -24.32
C VAL A 229 -20.96 -1.75 -24.17
N GLY A 230 -21.49 -2.90 -23.76
CA GLY A 230 -20.72 -4.14 -23.63
C GLY A 230 -20.38 -4.84 -24.95
N ARG A 231 -21.05 -4.50 -26.06
CA ARG A 231 -20.91 -5.22 -27.35
C ARG A 231 -19.80 -4.68 -28.25
N ARG A 232 -19.30 -3.46 -28.00
CA ARG A 232 -18.25 -2.84 -28.84
C ARG A 232 -16.82 -3.28 -28.50
N ALA A 233 -16.58 -3.88 -27.34
CA ALA A 233 -15.23 -4.25 -26.88
C ALA A 233 -14.69 -5.58 -27.43
N GLY A 234 -15.51 -6.39 -28.11
CA GLY A 234 -15.13 -7.74 -28.56
C GLY A 234 -14.21 -7.84 -29.80
N LYS A 235 -13.52 -6.77 -30.22
CA LYS A 235 -12.68 -6.77 -31.44
C LYS A 235 -11.16 -6.72 -31.21
N THR A 236 -10.69 -6.50 -29.99
CA THR A 236 -9.26 -6.53 -29.66
C THR A 236 -8.90 -7.93 -29.19
N GLY A 237 -8.39 -8.75 -30.11
CA GLY A 237 -8.08 -10.15 -29.88
C GLY A 237 -7.13 -10.37 -28.70
N TRP A 238 -7.61 -11.08 -27.69
CA TRP A 238 -6.73 -11.84 -26.81
C TRP A 238 -6.13 -12.96 -27.64
N LYS A 239 -4.90 -12.77 -28.14
CA LYS A 239 -4.11 -13.91 -28.58
C LYS A 239 -3.61 -14.60 -27.31
N ARG A 240 -4.03 -15.87 -27.15
CA ARG A 240 -3.39 -16.80 -26.23
C ARG A 240 -1.90 -16.92 -26.56
#